data_AF-A0A060Y022-F1
#
_entry.id   AF-A0A060Y022-F1
#
_cell.length_a   1.000
_cell.length_b   1.000
_cell.length_c   1.000
_cell.angle_alpha   90.00
_cell.angle_beta   90.00
_cell.angle_gamma   90.00
#
_symmetry.space_group_name_H-M   'P 1'
#
loop_
_entity.id
_entity.type
_entity.pdbx_description
1 polymer ?
#
loop_
_entity_poly.entity_id
_entity_poly.type
_entity_poly.pdbx_seq_one_letter_code
_entity_poly.pdbx_strand_id
1 'polypeptide(L)'
;MRGGCVSKSPPLHLTNLFCSAGYESLTREEEVVCECVPSQVVRCVSELIKYAEDPDPQKTMEVITTLEQLLKGLVSSKGEMLWNMDPESWKKTSLVERKKFIETVSLELILSSGSWAKDWKDKRYTPTPGLWIVQNIFPLVQKWEWGTKSNFLFKIQDTNVLSSMASKEKIHLVDAGLKLNSPYPPVLRTSRKVDLIISLDFSEGDPFEANTHTQCKEVLLSFHLLPFPTVKESVREEKDHPQGCYVFEGRRPEEPTVIHMPLFNLQNCQDEEGIKKEREKYTTLRQPYSAPENEHLLKKAKDNLKNNKYRILVQIIMAVQRRKNRKSVA
;
A
#
# COMPACT_ATOMS: atom_id res chain seq x y z
N MET A 1 -6.30 32.91 -3.19
CA MET A 1 -5.65 32.60 -1.90
C MET A 1 -6.60 31.80 -1.03
N ARG A 2 -6.08 30.85 -0.24
CA ARG A 2 -6.76 29.78 0.52
C ARG A 2 -7.23 28.56 -0.30
N GLY A 3 -6.27 27.91 -0.97
CA GLY A 3 -6.37 26.48 -1.28
C GLY A 3 -6.09 25.70 0.01
N GLY A 4 -7.16 25.25 0.68
CA GLY A 4 -7.06 24.41 1.87
C GLY A 4 -6.56 23.04 1.50
N CYS A 5 -5.23 22.88 1.48
CA CYS A 5 -4.60 21.59 1.60
C CYS A 5 -4.87 21.08 3.03
N VAL A 6 -5.99 20.36 3.22
CA VAL A 6 -6.24 19.61 4.45
C VAL A 6 -6.04 18.14 4.14
N SER A 7 -4.78 17.79 3.99
CA SER A 7 -4.24 16.50 4.36
C SER A 7 -2.95 16.78 5.13
N LYS A 8 -3.11 17.28 6.36
CA LYS A 8 -2.06 17.20 7.38
C LYS A 8 -2.20 15.88 8.13
N SER A 9 -2.26 14.79 7.37
CA SER A 9 -2.19 13.44 7.91
C SER A 9 -1.32 12.64 6.94
N PRO A 10 -0.15 12.13 7.35
CA PRO A 10 0.60 11.22 6.50
C PRO A 10 -0.29 10.01 6.17
N PRO A 11 -0.16 9.40 4.98
CA PRO A 11 -0.89 8.18 4.65
C PRO A 11 -0.56 7.12 5.70
N LEU A 12 -1.54 6.76 6.52
CA LEU A 12 -1.38 5.75 7.56
C LEU A 12 -1.56 4.37 6.92
N HIS A 13 -0.53 3.92 6.23
CA HIS A 13 -0.26 2.49 6.13
C HIS A 13 -0.22 1.94 7.57
N LEU A 14 -0.66 0.69 7.78
CA LEU A 14 -0.58 0.01 9.08
C LEU A 14 0.83 0.06 9.73
N THR A 15 1.86 0.43 8.97
CA THR A 15 3.24 0.72 9.40
C THR A 15 3.46 2.07 10.07
N ASN A 16 2.71 3.12 9.75
CA ASN A 16 2.89 4.43 10.40
C ASN A 16 2.45 4.44 11.87
N LEU A 17 1.77 3.38 12.30
CA LEU A 17 1.48 3.10 13.70
C LEU A 17 2.69 2.58 14.48
N PHE A 18 3.72 2.11 13.79
CA PHE A 18 4.97 1.65 14.38
C PHE A 18 6.01 2.77 14.55
N CYS A 19 5.75 3.98 14.05
CA CYS A 19 6.76 5.05 13.96
C CYS A 19 6.38 6.39 14.62
N SER A 20 5.23 6.53 15.29
CA SER A 20 4.82 7.81 15.87
C SER A 20 4.99 7.93 17.40
N ALA A 21 5.66 6.98 18.05
CA ALA A 21 5.96 7.10 19.49
C ALA A 21 7.45 7.40 19.71
N GLY A 22 7.74 8.64 20.10
CA GLY A 22 9.05 9.02 20.63
C GLY A 22 9.93 9.83 19.67
N TYR A 23 9.39 10.92 19.10
CA TYR A 23 10.26 12.00 18.62
C TYR A 23 10.49 13.00 19.75
N GLU A 24 11.26 12.58 20.76
CA GLU A 24 11.98 13.49 21.65
C GLU A 24 13.17 12.71 22.26
N SER A 25 14.37 13.10 21.84
CA SER A 25 15.71 12.68 22.31
C SER A 25 16.05 11.18 22.33
N LEU A 26 16.64 10.66 21.25
CA LEU A 26 17.58 9.53 21.35
C LEU A 26 18.72 9.74 20.35
N THR A 27 19.82 10.29 20.86
CA THR A 27 21.13 10.31 20.20
C THR A 27 21.68 8.89 20.11
N ARG A 28 22.18 8.52 18.91
CA ARG A 28 23.15 7.44 18.63
C ARG A 28 23.26 6.35 19.71
N GLU A 29 22.53 5.27 19.54
CA GLU A 29 22.93 3.96 20.06
C GLU A 29 22.83 2.94 18.93
N GLU A 30 23.75 1.99 18.93
CA GLU A 30 23.88 0.91 17.94
C GLU A 30 22.56 0.15 17.73
N GLU A 31 22.39 -0.43 16.55
CA GLU A 31 21.20 -1.18 16.14
C GLU A 31 21.01 -2.43 17.02
N VAL A 32 20.35 -2.28 18.16
CA VAL A 32 19.98 -3.41 19.03
C VAL A 32 18.70 -4.03 18.48
N VAL A 33 18.82 -5.16 17.79
CA VAL A 33 17.67 -5.98 17.39
C VAL A 33 16.95 -6.47 18.65
N CYS A 34 15.67 -6.10 18.83
CA CYS A 34 14.88 -6.59 19.97
C CYS A 34 14.62 -8.09 19.81
N GLU A 35 15.25 -8.91 20.64
CA GLU A 35 14.99 -10.35 20.76
C GLU A 35 13.76 -10.67 21.63
N CYS A 36 12.89 -9.68 21.85
CA CYS A 36 11.65 -9.86 22.59
C CYS A 36 10.62 -10.68 21.79
N VAL A 37 9.82 -11.52 22.46
CA VAL A 37 8.79 -12.37 21.83
C VAL A 37 7.90 -11.59 20.84
N PRO A 38 7.37 -10.39 21.16
CA PRO A 38 6.60 -9.61 20.20
C PRO A 38 7.35 -9.21 18.93
N SER A 39 8.63 -8.84 19.06
CA SER A 39 9.48 -8.45 17.92
C SER A 39 9.78 -9.65 17.03
N GLN A 40 10.07 -10.80 17.64
CA GLN A 40 10.29 -12.05 16.90
C GLN A 40 9.02 -12.49 16.16
N VAL A 41 7.84 -12.39 16.79
CA VAL A 41 6.56 -12.71 16.13
C VAL A 41 6.31 -11.79 14.92
N VAL A 42 6.54 -10.48 15.06
CA VAL A 42 6.39 -9.52 13.94
C VAL A 42 7.38 -9.83 12.81
N ARG A 43 8.64 -10.15 13.14
CA ARG A 43 9.65 -10.55 12.16
C ARG A 43 9.22 -11.79 11.38
N CYS A 44 8.79 -12.84 12.09
CA CYS A 44 8.33 -14.07 11.47
C CYS A 44 7.11 -13.86 10.56
N VAL A 45 6.14 -13.04 10.97
CA VAL A 45 4.99 -12.70 10.11
C VAL A 45 5.45 -11.96 8.85
N SER A 46 6.40 -11.03 8.98
CA SER A 46 6.97 -10.34 7.81
C SER A 46 7.69 -11.29 6.86
N GLU A 47 8.39 -12.31 7.37
CA GLU A 47 9.05 -13.33 6.56
C GLU A 47 8.03 -14.25 5.87
N LEU A 48 6.95 -14.65 6.56
CA LEU A 48 5.86 -15.40 5.94
C LEU A 48 5.21 -14.62 4.78
N ILE A 49 5.01 -13.31 4.94
CA ILE A 49 4.49 -12.45 3.85
C ILE A 49 5.43 -12.48 2.64
N LYS A 50 6.75 -12.41 2.85
CA LYS A 50 7.74 -12.51 1.76
C LYS A 50 7.66 -13.87 1.06
N TYR A 51 7.58 -14.97 1.82
CA TYR A 51 7.47 -16.32 1.28
C TYR A 51 6.08 -16.64 0.69
N ALA A 52 5.10 -15.76 0.88
CA ALA A 52 3.85 -15.82 0.14
C ALA A 52 4.07 -15.54 -1.35
N GLU A 53 5.01 -14.65 -1.68
CA GLU A 53 5.27 -14.23 -3.06
C GLU A 53 6.29 -15.15 -3.74
N ASP A 54 7.33 -15.54 -3.00
CA ASP A 54 8.35 -16.50 -3.45
C ASP A 54 8.46 -17.68 -2.45
N PRO A 55 7.71 -18.78 -2.67
CA PRO A 55 7.58 -19.85 -1.69
C PRO A 55 8.83 -20.73 -1.63
N ASP A 56 9.53 -20.63 -0.51
CA ASP A 56 10.63 -21.52 -0.12
C ASP A 56 10.15 -22.45 1.01
N PRO A 57 9.91 -23.76 0.73
CA PRO A 57 9.40 -24.70 1.74
C PRO A 57 10.27 -24.78 2.99
N GLN A 58 11.59 -24.72 2.83
CA GLN A 58 12.53 -24.86 3.95
C GLN A 58 12.48 -23.63 4.84
N LYS A 59 12.62 -22.43 4.26
CA LYS A 59 12.56 -21.18 5.05
C LYS A 59 11.19 -20.95 5.66
N THR A 60 10.13 -21.32 4.95
CA THR A 60 8.76 -21.25 5.47
C THR A 60 8.61 -22.14 6.70
N MET A 61 9.17 -23.36 6.67
CA MET A 61 9.13 -24.28 7.81
C MET A 61 9.91 -23.74 9.01
N GLU A 62 11.08 -23.13 8.80
CA GLU A 62 11.88 -22.50 9.86
C GLU A 62 11.10 -21.38 10.57
N VAL A 63 10.43 -20.53 9.80
CA VAL A 63 9.61 -19.44 10.35
C VAL A 63 8.40 -19.96 11.11
N ILE A 64 7.70 -20.98 10.59
CA ILE A 64 6.54 -21.60 11.27
C ILE A 64 6.98 -22.28 12.56
N THR A 65 8.10 -22.99 12.55
CA THR A 65 8.65 -23.65 13.75
C THR A 65 8.99 -22.62 14.82
N THR A 66 9.58 -21.49 14.42
CA THR A 66 9.90 -20.39 15.32
C THR A 66 8.63 -19.79 15.93
N LEU A 67 7.61 -19.53 15.10
CA LEU A 67 6.31 -19.05 15.58
C LEU A 67 5.64 -20.06 16.52
N GLU A 68 5.73 -21.36 16.24
CA GLU A 68 5.16 -22.40 17.12
C GLU A 68 5.84 -22.35 18.48
N GLN A 69 7.17 -22.33 18.53
CA GLN A 69 7.93 -22.25 19.78
C GLN A 69 7.56 -21.01 20.62
N LEU A 70 7.29 -19.88 19.96
CA LEU A 70 6.93 -18.64 20.63
C LEU A 70 5.47 -18.61 21.12
N LEU A 71 4.56 -19.32 20.43
CA LEU A 71 3.11 -19.06 20.53
C LEU A 71 2.26 -20.30 20.87
N LYS A 72 2.85 -21.49 20.97
CA LYS A 72 2.11 -22.73 21.25
C LYS A 72 1.31 -22.61 22.55
N GLY A 73 0.00 -22.89 22.46
CA GLY A 73 -0.94 -22.76 23.59
C GLY A 73 -1.33 -21.31 23.94
N LEU A 74 -0.86 -20.32 23.19
CA LEU A 74 -1.17 -18.89 23.39
C LEU A 74 -2.03 -18.30 22.27
N VAL A 75 -2.30 -19.04 21.21
CA VAL A 75 -3.17 -18.66 20.07
C VAL A 75 -4.42 -19.54 20.04
N SER A 76 -5.50 -19.11 19.37
CA SER A 76 -6.69 -19.99 19.22
C SER A 76 -6.43 -21.13 18.23
N SER A 77 -7.39 -22.04 18.10
CA SER A 77 -7.34 -23.14 17.12
C SER A 77 -7.13 -22.68 15.67
N LYS A 78 -7.54 -21.45 15.31
CA LYS A 78 -7.25 -20.87 13.99
C LYS A 78 -5.76 -20.53 13.83
N GLY A 79 -5.10 -20.11 14.90
CA GLY A 79 -3.67 -19.82 14.91
C GLY A 79 -2.86 -21.12 14.86
N GLU A 80 -3.36 -22.18 15.49
CA GLU A 80 -2.73 -23.51 15.44
C GLU A 80 -2.77 -24.17 14.05
N MET A 81 -3.57 -23.66 13.12
CA MET A 81 -3.53 -24.10 11.73
C MET A 81 -2.19 -23.79 11.05
N LEU A 82 -1.43 -22.79 11.52
CA LEU A 82 -0.05 -22.53 11.07
C LEU A 82 0.84 -23.75 11.25
N TRP A 83 0.78 -24.37 12.43
CA TRP A 83 1.68 -25.47 12.82
C TRP A 83 1.46 -26.71 11.96
N ASN A 84 0.25 -26.86 11.42
CA ASN A 84 -0.18 -27.99 10.62
C ASN A 84 -0.09 -27.73 9.11
N MET A 85 0.49 -26.59 8.71
CA MET A 85 0.65 -26.26 7.30
C MET A 85 1.73 -27.13 6.67
N ASP A 86 1.38 -27.85 5.60
CA ASP A 86 2.35 -28.60 4.80
C ASP A 86 3.13 -27.65 3.86
N PRO A 87 4.46 -27.51 3.99
CA PRO A 87 5.26 -26.61 3.14
C PRO A 87 5.27 -27.00 1.66
N GLU A 88 5.14 -28.29 1.34
CA GLU A 88 5.08 -28.75 -0.04
C GLU A 88 3.74 -28.43 -0.69
N SER A 89 2.65 -28.52 0.07
CA SER A 89 1.33 -27.99 -0.32
C SER A 89 1.36 -26.47 -0.46
N TRP A 90 2.05 -25.77 0.45
CA TRP A 90 2.17 -24.30 0.42
C TRP A 90 2.79 -23.80 -0.88
N LYS A 91 3.87 -24.44 -1.34
CA LYS A 91 4.51 -24.12 -2.62
C LYS A 91 3.58 -24.27 -3.83
N LYS A 92 2.66 -25.23 -3.77
CA LYS A 92 1.68 -25.50 -4.84
C LYS A 92 0.42 -24.65 -4.76
N THR A 93 0.21 -23.96 -3.63
CA THR A 93 -0.97 -23.13 -3.38
C THR A 93 -0.91 -21.82 -4.18
N SER A 94 -2.06 -21.34 -4.67
CA SER A 94 -2.09 -20.10 -5.44
C SER A 94 -1.65 -18.90 -4.59
N LEU A 95 -1.10 -17.85 -5.22
CA LEU A 95 -0.69 -16.63 -4.52
C LEU A 95 -1.85 -15.98 -3.74
N VAL A 96 -3.05 -16.00 -4.32
CA VAL A 96 -4.27 -15.43 -3.71
C VAL A 96 -4.64 -16.19 -2.43
N GLU A 97 -4.60 -17.52 -2.47
CA GLU A 97 -4.90 -18.36 -1.30
C GLU A 97 -3.83 -18.23 -0.22
N ARG A 98 -2.55 -18.16 -0.61
CA ARG A 98 -1.44 -17.92 0.33
C ARG A 98 -1.57 -16.58 1.03
N LYS A 99 -1.84 -15.50 0.29
CA LYS A 99 -2.08 -14.16 0.87
C LYS A 99 -3.27 -14.18 1.84
N LYS A 100 -4.39 -14.81 1.45
CA LYS A 100 -5.59 -14.93 2.31
C LYS A 100 -5.32 -15.75 3.58
N PHE A 101 -4.53 -16.80 3.49
CA PHE A 101 -4.11 -17.60 4.65
C PHE A 101 -3.27 -16.75 5.61
N ILE A 102 -2.26 -16.05 5.10
CA ILE A 102 -1.40 -15.17 5.91
C ILE A 102 -2.19 -14.02 6.53
N GLU A 103 -3.15 -13.43 5.81
CA GLU A 103 -4.07 -12.43 6.38
C GLU A 103 -4.86 -13.01 7.56
N THR A 104 -5.42 -14.21 7.39
CA THR A 104 -6.20 -14.89 8.44
C THR A 104 -5.34 -15.15 9.67
N VAL A 105 -4.12 -15.65 9.46
CA VAL A 105 -3.13 -15.89 10.51
C VAL A 105 -2.70 -14.59 11.19
N SER A 106 -2.40 -13.55 10.41
CA SER A 106 -1.98 -12.24 10.93
C SER A 106 -3.07 -11.65 11.81
N LEU A 107 -4.34 -11.74 11.37
CA LEU A 107 -5.50 -11.34 12.16
C LEU A 107 -5.61 -12.14 13.46
N GLU A 108 -5.36 -13.44 13.42
CA GLU A 108 -5.40 -14.26 14.63
C GLU A 108 -4.27 -13.92 15.61
N LEU A 109 -3.06 -13.64 15.11
CA LEU A 109 -1.94 -13.19 15.92
C LEU A 109 -2.21 -11.81 16.52
N ILE A 110 -2.85 -10.93 15.76
CA ILE A 110 -3.37 -9.64 16.24
C ILE A 110 -4.37 -9.85 17.37
N LEU A 111 -5.33 -10.76 17.19
CA LEU A 111 -6.42 -11.03 18.13
C LEU A 111 -5.93 -11.66 19.44
N SER A 112 -4.96 -12.57 19.34
CA SER A 112 -4.32 -13.27 20.46
C SER A 112 -3.13 -12.51 21.07
N SER A 113 -2.80 -11.31 20.59
CA SER A 113 -1.67 -10.55 21.14
C SER A 113 -1.72 -10.33 22.64
N GLY A 114 -2.93 -10.20 23.18
CA GLY A 114 -3.15 -10.11 24.62
C GLY A 114 -2.78 -11.36 25.42
N SER A 115 -2.64 -12.55 24.84
CA SER A 115 -2.20 -13.77 25.54
C SER A 115 -0.69 -13.95 25.49
N TRP A 116 -0.05 -13.78 24.34
CA TRP A 116 1.39 -14.01 24.20
C TRP A 116 2.28 -12.80 24.55
N ALA A 117 1.71 -11.59 24.71
CA ALA A 117 2.43 -10.41 25.20
C ALA A 117 2.30 -10.19 26.72
N LYS A 118 1.66 -11.10 27.48
CA LYS A 118 1.35 -10.93 28.91
C LYS A 118 2.58 -10.85 29.82
N ASP A 119 3.53 -11.76 29.65
CA ASP A 119 4.70 -11.88 30.56
C ASP A 119 5.70 -10.73 30.44
N TRP A 120 5.53 -9.86 29.44
CA TRP A 120 6.30 -8.64 29.26
C TRP A 120 5.68 -7.42 29.95
N LYS A 121 4.48 -7.54 30.54
CA LYS A 121 3.89 -6.47 31.36
C LYS A 121 4.59 -6.29 32.70
N ASP A 122 5.28 -7.31 33.21
CA ASP A 122 5.77 -7.37 34.59
C ASP A 122 7.28 -7.10 34.76
N LYS A 123 8.05 -7.08 33.67
CA LYS A 123 9.49 -6.78 33.73
C LYS A 123 9.72 -5.30 33.49
N ARG A 124 10.28 -4.60 34.49
CA ARG A 124 10.73 -3.19 34.46
C ARG A 124 11.85 -2.96 33.43
N TYR A 125 11.55 -3.17 32.16
CA TYR A 125 12.33 -2.67 31.04
C TYR A 125 11.58 -1.49 30.44
N THR A 126 12.32 -0.47 30.02
CA THR A 126 11.79 0.56 29.12
C THR A 126 11.03 -0.14 27.99
N PRO A 127 9.78 0.24 27.70
CA PRO A 127 8.99 -0.47 26.70
C PRO A 127 9.74 -0.41 25.37
N THR A 128 10.23 -1.57 24.93
CA THR A 128 10.80 -1.67 23.59
C THR A 128 9.70 -1.30 22.60
N PRO A 129 10.03 -0.63 21.47
CA PRO A 129 9.03 -0.11 20.54
C PRO A 129 7.95 -1.13 20.17
N GLY A 130 8.32 -2.41 20.01
CA GLY A 130 7.38 -3.50 19.71
C GLY A 130 6.30 -3.75 20.77
N LEU A 131 6.64 -3.72 22.07
CA LEU A 131 5.67 -3.99 23.15
C LEU A 131 4.68 -2.82 23.30
N TRP A 132 5.15 -1.59 23.18
CA TRP A 132 4.29 -0.40 23.21
C TRP A 132 3.25 -0.44 22.08
N ILE A 133 3.68 -0.85 20.88
CA ILE A 133 2.79 -0.94 19.71
C ILE A 133 1.75 -2.04 19.94
N VAL A 134 2.14 -3.23 20.36
CA VAL A 134 1.19 -4.31 20.67
C VAL A 134 0.13 -3.87 21.68
N GLN A 135 0.53 -3.14 22.73
CA GLN A 135 -0.40 -2.74 23.78
C GLN A 135 -1.31 -1.57 23.39
N ASN A 136 -0.80 -0.60 22.63
CA ASN A 136 -1.52 0.64 22.36
C ASN A 136 -2.17 0.66 20.97
N ILE A 137 -1.58 0.02 19.96
CA ILE A 137 -2.04 0.08 18.58
C ILE A 137 -2.99 -1.07 18.25
N PHE A 138 -2.67 -2.31 18.64
CA PHE A 138 -3.45 -3.48 18.23
C PHE A 138 -4.91 -3.46 18.75
N PRO A 139 -5.21 -3.07 20.00
CA PRO A 139 -6.59 -2.93 20.45
C PRO A 139 -7.39 -1.90 19.63
N LEU A 140 -6.73 -0.86 19.12
CA LEU A 140 -7.34 0.19 18.30
C LEU A 140 -7.61 -0.28 16.86
N VAL A 141 -6.77 -1.19 16.34
CA VAL A 141 -7.02 -1.91 15.07
C VAL A 141 -8.20 -2.87 15.21
N GLN A 142 -8.26 -3.67 16.29
CA GLN A 142 -9.34 -4.63 16.53
C GLN A 142 -10.72 -3.96 16.59
N LYS A 143 -10.78 -2.76 17.18
CA LYS A 143 -12.03 -1.99 17.28
C LYS A 143 -12.25 -1.04 16.10
N TRP A 144 -11.30 -0.95 15.16
CA TRP A 144 -11.24 0.02 14.07
C TRP A 144 -11.60 1.45 14.50
N GLU A 145 -11.10 1.89 15.65
CA GLU A 145 -11.51 3.17 16.26
C GLU A 145 -11.06 4.38 15.41
N TRP A 146 -9.92 4.29 14.71
CA TRP A 146 -9.35 5.41 13.94
C TRP A 146 -10.08 5.73 12.63
N GLY A 147 -10.61 4.70 11.96
CA GLY A 147 -11.43 4.87 10.77
C GLY A 147 -12.87 5.24 11.09
N THR A 148 -13.32 5.03 12.33
CA THR A 148 -14.71 5.26 12.73
C THR A 148 -14.95 6.74 13.01
N LYS A 149 -15.82 7.37 12.21
CA LYS A 149 -16.20 8.78 12.35
C LYS A 149 -17.71 8.92 12.43
N SER A 150 -18.17 10.02 13.03
CA SER A 150 -19.58 10.41 12.93
C SER A 150 -19.96 10.60 11.46
N ASN A 151 -21.05 9.97 11.07
CA ASN A 151 -21.52 10.00 9.69
C ASN A 151 -22.21 11.33 9.41
N PHE A 152 -21.59 12.16 8.57
CA PHE A 152 -22.14 13.44 8.16
C PHE A 152 -23.38 13.30 7.24
N LEU A 153 -23.68 12.08 6.75
CA LEU A 153 -24.90 11.76 6.00
C LEU A 153 -26.04 11.23 6.88
N PHE A 154 -25.81 11.07 8.19
CA PHE A 154 -26.80 10.51 9.09
C PHE A 154 -28.07 11.35 9.12
N LYS A 155 -29.22 10.71 8.89
CA LYS A 155 -30.54 11.33 8.83
C LYS A 155 -30.72 12.41 7.74
N ILE A 156 -29.83 12.47 6.74
CA ILE A 156 -30.06 13.30 5.56
C ILE A 156 -31.25 12.72 4.77
N GLN A 157 -32.20 13.59 4.44
CA GLN A 157 -33.34 13.29 3.58
C GLN A 157 -33.05 13.81 2.16
N ASP A 158 -32.17 13.11 1.44
CA ASP A 158 -31.83 13.42 0.05
C ASP A 158 -31.90 12.11 -0.76
N THR A 159 -32.65 12.13 -1.86
CA THR A 159 -32.83 10.97 -2.75
C THR A 159 -31.53 10.54 -3.42
N ASN A 160 -30.51 11.40 -3.49
CA ASN A 160 -29.18 11.10 -4.01
C ASN A 160 -28.29 10.35 -3.01
N VAL A 161 -28.70 10.28 -1.74
CA VAL A 161 -27.97 9.55 -0.70
C VAL A 161 -28.61 8.19 -0.49
N LEU A 162 -27.82 7.12 -0.62
CA LEU A 162 -28.28 5.76 -0.32
C LEU A 162 -28.85 5.66 1.10
N SER A 163 -30.03 5.06 1.24
CA SER A 163 -30.71 4.87 2.52
C SER A 163 -29.84 4.11 3.54
N SER A 164 -29.01 3.19 3.06
CA SER A 164 -28.03 2.45 3.88
C SER A 164 -26.88 3.32 4.42
N MET A 165 -26.56 4.42 3.74
CA MET A 165 -25.62 5.43 4.25
C MET A 165 -26.32 6.41 5.20
N ALA A 166 -27.57 6.81 4.94
CA ALA A 166 -28.27 7.77 5.80
C ALA A 166 -28.74 7.19 7.15
N SER A 167 -28.86 5.86 7.26
CA SER A 167 -29.37 5.18 8.46
C SER A 167 -28.33 4.92 9.56
N LYS A 168 -27.03 4.97 9.24
CA LYS A 168 -25.95 4.68 10.19
C LYS A 168 -25.41 5.95 10.84
N GLU A 169 -25.29 5.97 12.16
CA GLU A 169 -24.72 7.12 12.89
C GLU A 169 -23.20 7.25 12.70
N LYS A 170 -22.52 6.14 12.39
CA LYS A 170 -21.06 6.07 12.18
C LYS A 170 -20.73 5.57 10.78
N ILE A 171 -19.60 6.04 10.25
CA ILE A 171 -18.97 5.55 9.02
C ILE A 171 -17.56 5.08 9.33
N HIS A 172 -17.09 4.10 8.57
CA HIS A 172 -15.73 3.57 8.68
C HIS A 172 -14.96 3.96 7.43
N LEU A 173 -13.92 4.76 7.61
CA LEU A 173 -12.97 5.12 6.58
C LEU A 173 -11.79 4.13 6.64
N VAL A 174 -11.31 3.75 5.47
CA VAL A 174 -10.18 2.83 5.28
C VAL A 174 -9.19 3.46 4.31
N ASP A 175 -7.93 3.01 4.36
CA ASP A 175 -6.93 3.45 3.40
C ASP A 175 -7.36 3.03 1.98
N ALA A 176 -7.31 3.99 1.04
CA ALA A 176 -7.67 3.75 -0.35
C ALA A 176 -6.71 2.78 -1.05
N GLY A 177 -5.44 2.71 -0.59
CA GLY A 177 -4.43 1.79 -1.09
C GLY A 177 -4.80 0.32 -0.92
N LEU A 178 -5.73 0.00 0.00
CA LEU A 178 -6.28 -1.36 0.14
C LEU A 178 -7.19 -1.78 -1.02
N LYS A 179 -7.71 -0.82 -1.79
CA LYS A 179 -8.59 -1.09 -2.94
C LYS A 179 -7.98 -0.68 -4.27
N LEU A 180 -7.36 0.49 -4.32
CA LEU A 180 -6.69 1.03 -5.49
C LEU A 180 -5.52 1.89 -5.03
N ASN A 181 -4.29 1.46 -5.31
CA ASN A 181 -3.07 2.20 -4.98
C ASN A 181 -2.81 3.38 -5.94
N SER A 182 -3.86 4.11 -6.31
CA SER A 182 -3.79 5.29 -7.16
C SER A 182 -4.97 6.23 -6.91
N PRO A 183 -4.73 7.54 -6.77
CA PRO A 183 -5.78 8.53 -6.45
C PRO A 183 -6.58 8.95 -7.69
N TYR A 184 -6.95 8.00 -8.56
CA TYR A 184 -7.72 8.26 -9.77
C TYR A 184 -9.16 8.77 -9.51
N PRO A 185 -9.94 8.21 -8.57
CA PRO A 185 -11.33 8.63 -8.36
C PRO A 185 -11.57 10.13 -8.14
N PRO A 186 -10.78 10.85 -7.29
CA PRO A 186 -10.97 12.30 -7.12
C PRO A 186 -10.59 13.12 -8.36
N VAL A 187 -9.69 12.62 -9.20
CA VAL A 187 -9.19 13.31 -10.40
C VAL A 187 -10.15 13.13 -11.58
N LEU A 188 -10.75 11.95 -11.72
CA LEU A 188 -11.60 11.56 -12.86
C LEU A 188 -13.07 11.99 -12.73
N ARG A 189 -13.38 12.88 -11.78
CA ARG A 189 -14.72 13.49 -11.70
C ARG A 189 -14.97 14.33 -12.95
N THR A 190 -16.11 14.13 -13.60
CA THR A 190 -16.53 14.84 -14.83
C THR A 190 -16.42 16.37 -14.73
N SER A 191 -16.75 16.92 -13.56
CA SER A 191 -16.66 18.37 -13.28
C SER A 191 -15.24 18.94 -13.35
N ARG A 192 -14.20 18.10 -13.18
CA ARG A 192 -12.80 18.54 -13.24
C ARG A 192 -12.31 18.75 -14.68
N LYS A 193 -12.94 18.13 -15.69
CA LYS A 193 -12.58 18.25 -17.12
C LYS A 193 -11.08 18.10 -17.35
N VAL A 194 -10.51 17.00 -16.83
CA VAL A 194 -9.08 16.70 -16.90
C VAL A 194 -8.74 16.16 -18.28
N ASP A 195 -7.72 16.74 -18.92
CA ASP A 195 -7.24 16.31 -20.25
C ASP A 195 -5.99 15.42 -20.19
N LEU A 196 -5.17 15.60 -19.14
CA LEU A 196 -3.90 14.92 -18.95
C LEU A 196 -3.70 14.60 -17.46
N ILE A 197 -3.30 13.36 -17.15
CA ILE A 197 -2.91 12.92 -15.82
C ILE A 197 -1.44 12.51 -15.86
N ILE A 198 -0.67 12.95 -14.88
CA ILE A 198 0.70 12.49 -14.65
C ILE A 198 0.65 11.59 -13.41
N SER A 199 0.67 10.28 -13.63
CA SER A 199 0.68 9.25 -12.60
C SER A 199 2.11 8.87 -12.26
N LEU A 200 2.50 9.13 -11.01
CA LEU A 200 3.74 8.64 -10.43
C LEU A 200 3.42 7.40 -9.62
N ASP A 201 4.06 6.29 -9.95
CA ASP A 201 3.82 5.02 -9.27
C ASP A 201 4.91 4.70 -8.24
N PHE A 202 4.45 4.29 -7.07
CA PHE A 202 5.25 3.92 -5.91
C PHE A 202 4.82 2.55 -5.39
N SER A 203 4.24 1.72 -6.25
CA SER A 203 3.74 0.41 -5.85
C SER A 203 4.91 -0.51 -5.55
N GLU A 204 4.82 -1.27 -4.46
CA GLU A 204 5.80 -2.31 -4.11
C GLU A 204 5.72 -3.50 -5.08
N GLY A 205 4.51 -3.81 -5.56
CA GLY A 205 4.23 -4.89 -6.49
C GLY A 205 4.28 -4.48 -7.97
N ASP A 206 3.29 -4.92 -8.74
CA ASP A 206 3.19 -4.63 -10.18
C ASP A 206 2.89 -3.12 -10.39
N PRO A 207 3.80 -2.35 -11.00
CA PRO A 207 3.61 -0.90 -11.18
C PRO A 207 2.43 -0.56 -12.09
N PHE A 208 1.96 -1.53 -12.87
CA PHE A 208 0.83 -1.34 -13.79
C PHE A 208 -0.50 -1.76 -13.17
N GLU A 209 -0.52 -2.43 -12.02
CA GLU A 209 -1.72 -3.00 -11.40
C GLU A 209 -2.85 -1.98 -11.28
N ALA A 210 -2.54 -0.80 -10.73
CA ALA A 210 -3.49 0.28 -10.54
C ALA A 210 -3.98 0.92 -11.86
N ASN A 211 -3.29 0.69 -12.98
CA ASN A 211 -3.65 1.19 -14.31
C ASN A 211 -4.36 0.14 -15.16
N THR A 212 -4.35 -1.12 -14.74
CA THR A 212 -4.99 -2.19 -15.49
C THR A 212 -6.50 -1.98 -15.60
N HIS A 213 -7.03 -2.51 -16.70
CA HIS A 213 -8.44 -2.45 -17.04
C HIS A 213 -9.33 -3.01 -15.93
N THR A 214 -8.89 -4.04 -15.20
CA THR A 214 -9.75 -4.74 -14.25
C THR A 214 -10.00 -3.94 -12.98
N GLN A 215 -8.96 -3.57 -12.22
CA GLN A 215 -9.16 -2.85 -10.95
C GLN A 215 -9.62 -1.40 -11.16
N CYS A 216 -9.00 -0.70 -12.11
CA CYS A 216 -9.32 0.70 -12.34
C CYS A 216 -10.73 0.84 -12.92
N LYS A 217 -11.13 0.03 -13.91
CA LYS A 217 -12.50 0.17 -14.47
C LYS A 217 -13.58 -0.30 -13.52
N GLU A 218 -13.38 -1.36 -12.74
CA GLU A 218 -14.37 -1.74 -11.72
C GLU A 218 -14.67 -0.59 -10.77
N VAL A 219 -13.61 0.08 -10.29
CA VAL A 219 -13.75 1.26 -9.43
C VAL A 219 -14.44 2.40 -10.17
N LEU A 220 -14.01 2.73 -11.39
CA LEU A 220 -14.58 3.84 -12.16
C LEU A 220 -16.04 3.62 -12.56
N LEU A 221 -16.41 2.39 -12.94
CA LEU A 221 -17.78 2.00 -13.23
C LEU A 221 -18.64 2.10 -11.96
N SER A 222 -18.13 1.61 -10.83
CA SER A 222 -18.83 1.70 -9.54
C SER A 222 -19.14 3.14 -9.12
N PHE A 223 -18.30 4.09 -9.53
CA PHE A 223 -18.45 5.51 -9.19
C PHE A 223 -19.00 6.39 -10.33
N HIS A 224 -19.44 5.81 -11.45
CA HIS A 224 -19.92 6.55 -12.63
C HIS A 224 -18.95 7.67 -13.09
N LEU A 225 -17.64 7.40 -13.02
CA LEU A 225 -16.59 8.37 -13.35
C LEU A 225 -16.27 8.37 -14.85
N LEU A 226 -15.47 9.36 -15.29
CA LEU A 226 -15.05 9.49 -16.69
C LEU A 226 -14.42 8.19 -17.22
N PRO A 227 -14.59 7.87 -18.52
CA PRO A 227 -13.89 6.74 -19.11
C PRO A 227 -12.37 6.93 -19.01
N PHE A 228 -11.66 5.84 -18.74
CA PHE A 228 -10.20 5.81 -18.59
C PHE A 228 -9.56 5.27 -19.88
N PRO A 229 -8.38 5.75 -20.29
CA PRO A 229 -7.71 5.24 -21.48
C PRO A 229 -7.46 3.74 -21.38
N THR A 230 -7.58 3.04 -22.51
CA THR A 230 -7.28 1.61 -22.57
C THR A 230 -5.78 1.38 -22.38
N VAL A 231 -5.42 0.71 -21.28
CA VAL A 231 -4.07 0.18 -21.06
C VAL A 231 -3.97 -1.20 -21.70
N LYS A 232 -2.93 -1.41 -22.51
CA LYS A 232 -2.67 -2.71 -23.14
C LYS A 232 -2.08 -3.66 -22.11
N GLU A 233 -2.56 -4.90 -22.09
CA GLU A 233 -2.07 -5.92 -21.16
C GLU A 233 -0.57 -6.23 -21.37
N SER A 234 -0.07 -6.08 -22.60
CA SER A 234 1.34 -6.28 -22.94
C SER A 234 2.31 -5.44 -22.11
N VAL A 235 1.87 -4.30 -21.57
CA VAL A 235 2.72 -3.44 -20.71
C VAL A 235 3.11 -4.17 -19.42
N ARG A 236 2.30 -5.14 -18.95
CA ARG A 236 2.61 -5.92 -17.74
C ARG A 236 3.71 -6.95 -17.96
N GLU A 237 4.01 -7.29 -19.22
CA GLU A 237 5.18 -8.12 -19.53
C GLU A 237 6.48 -7.39 -19.15
N GLU A 238 6.45 -6.05 -19.08
CA GLU A 238 7.57 -5.20 -18.68
C GLU A 238 7.59 -4.91 -17.16
N LYS A 239 6.77 -5.57 -16.33
CA LYS A 239 6.62 -5.25 -14.88
C LYS A 239 7.94 -5.35 -14.09
N ASP A 240 8.84 -6.23 -14.51
CA ASP A 240 10.12 -6.50 -13.84
C ASP A 240 11.24 -5.58 -14.36
N HIS A 241 11.09 -5.07 -15.58
CA HIS A 241 12.03 -4.17 -16.24
C HIS A 241 11.32 -2.96 -16.90
N PRO A 242 10.52 -2.17 -16.15
CA PRO A 242 9.72 -1.12 -16.77
C PRO A 242 10.60 -0.01 -17.34
N GLN A 243 10.10 0.62 -18.41
CA GLN A 243 10.59 1.88 -18.95
C GLN A 243 10.25 3.05 -18.02
N GLY A 244 10.99 4.15 -18.15
CA GLY A 244 10.78 5.33 -17.29
C GLY A 244 9.47 6.08 -17.53
N CYS A 245 8.78 5.84 -18.65
CA CYS A 245 7.56 6.56 -19.00
C CYS A 245 6.69 5.81 -20.01
N TYR A 246 5.41 5.71 -19.68
CA TYR A 246 4.35 5.13 -20.51
C TYR A 246 3.29 6.19 -20.79
N VAL A 247 2.72 6.17 -21.99
CA VAL A 247 1.64 7.08 -22.39
C VAL A 247 0.44 6.24 -22.79
N PHE A 248 -0.66 6.38 -22.04
CA PHE A 248 -1.95 5.78 -22.33
C PHE A 248 -2.86 6.85 -22.91
N GLU A 249 -3.00 6.85 -24.23
CA GLU A 249 -3.73 7.87 -24.96
C GLU A 249 -5.25 7.74 -24.76
N GLY A 250 -5.89 8.84 -24.37
CA GLY A 250 -7.35 8.94 -24.36
C GLY A 250 -7.89 9.02 -25.79
N ARG A 251 -8.74 8.07 -26.18
CA ARG A 251 -9.30 8.01 -27.54
C ARG A 251 -10.57 8.84 -27.66
N ARG A 252 -11.37 8.92 -26.60
CA ARG A 252 -12.63 9.68 -26.58
C ARG A 252 -12.46 11.08 -26.00
N PRO A 253 -13.24 12.10 -26.44
CA PRO A 253 -13.19 13.45 -25.87
C PRO A 253 -13.33 13.54 -24.35
N GLU A 254 -13.86 12.52 -23.70
CA GLU A 254 -14.05 12.50 -22.25
C GLU A 254 -12.91 11.77 -21.50
N GLU A 255 -12.08 11.02 -22.25
CA GLU A 255 -10.94 10.28 -21.69
C GLU A 255 -9.71 11.20 -21.58
N PRO A 256 -9.09 11.31 -20.39
CA PRO A 256 -7.79 11.94 -20.27
C PRO A 256 -6.71 11.06 -20.91
N THR A 257 -5.61 11.68 -21.34
CA THR A 257 -4.36 10.94 -21.57
C THR A 257 -3.67 10.74 -20.22
N VAL A 258 -3.07 9.56 -19.99
CA VAL A 258 -2.34 9.26 -18.75
C VAL A 258 -0.86 9.05 -19.10
N ILE A 259 0.02 9.84 -18.49
CA ILE A 259 1.45 9.56 -18.44
C ILE A 259 1.69 8.78 -17.16
N HIS A 260 2.21 7.56 -17.26
CA HIS A 260 2.52 6.71 -16.12
C HIS A 260 4.03 6.50 -15.99
N MET A 261 4.57 6.76 -14.81
CA MET A 261 6.00 6.70 -14.52
C MET A 261 6.27 5.85 -13.27
N PRO A 262 6.72 4.60 -13.44
CA PRO A 262 7.21 3.76 -12.34
C PRO A 262 8.44 4.38 -11.67
N LEU A 263 8.48 4.38 -10.33
CA LEU A 263 9.60 4.96 -9.57
C LEU A 263 10.94 4.32 -9.95
N PHE A 264 11.00 2.98 -9.95
CA PHE A 264 12.18 2.21 -10.35
C PHE A 264 11.98 1.68 -11.76
N ASN A 265 12.91 1.99 -12.65
CA ASN A 265 12.83 1.67 -14.08
C ASN A 265 14.22 1.58 -14.71
N LEU A 266 14.30 1.07 -15.93
CA LEU A 266 15.57 0.83 -16.62
C LEU A 266 16.45 2.08 -16.77
N GLN A 267 15.86 3.28 -16.88
CA GLN A 267 16.64 4.51 -17.04
C GLN A 267 17.34 4.95 -15.75
N ASN A 268 16.74 4.71 -14.58
CA ASN A 268 17.31 5.15 -13.29
C ASN A 268 17.86 4.00 -12.43
N CYS A 269 17.68 2.76 -12.86
CA CYS A 269 18.22 1.55 -12.22
C CYS A 269 19.17 0.75 -13.12
N GLN A 270 19.42 1.19 -14.36
CA GLN A 270 20.32 0.59 -15.36
C GLN A 270 19.78 -0.71 -15.97
N ASP A 271 19.47 -1.72 -15.14
CA ASP A 271 19.00 -3.04 -15.57
C ASP A 271 17.94 -3.62 -14.61
N GLU A 272 17.45 -4.82 -14.93
CA GLU A 272 16.45 -5.55 -14.14
C GLU A 272 16.94 -5.87 -12.73
N GLU A 273 18.22 -6.23 -12.57
CA GLU A 273 18.81 -6.55 -11.27
C GLU A 273 18.90 -5.30 -10.38
N GLY A 274 19.26 -4.16 -10.97
CA GLY A 274 19.23 -2.86 -10.31
C GLY A 274 17.83 -2.45 -9.87
N ILE A 275 16.80 -2.78 -10.66
CA ILE A 275 15.39 -2.55 -10.27
C ILE A 275 15.02 -3.43 -9.08
N LYS A 276 15.33 -4.72 -9.15
CA LYS A 276 15.05 -5.69 -8.08
C LYS A 276 15.69 -5.27 -6.76
N LYS A 277 16.98 -4.92 -6.77
CA LYS A 277 17.72 -4.47 -5.59
C LYS A 277 17.09 -3.22 -4.94
N GLU A 278 16.62 -2.29 -5.74
CA GLU A 278 15.97 -1.08 -5.22
C GLU A 278 14.59 -1.41 -4.62
N ARG A 279 13.80 -2.27 -5.27
CA ARG A 279 12.50 -2.74 -4.73
C ARG A 279 12.66 -3.48 -3.41
N GLU A 280 13.63 -4.40 -3.32
CA GLU A 280 13.94 -5.14 -2.08
C GLU A 280 14.43 -4.23 -0.95
N LYS A 281 15.13 -3.14 -1.29
CA LYS A 281 15.58 -2.15 -0.31
C LYS A 281 14.42 -1.26 0.18
N TYR A 282 13.53 -0.85 -0.71
CA TYR A 282 12.50 0.17 -0.46
C TYR A 282 11.09 -0.43 -0.40
N THR A 283 10.92 -1.43 0.46
CA THR A 283 9.63 -2.10 0.74
C THR A 283 8.66 -1.20 1.52
N THR A 284 7.36 -1.50 1.48
CA THR A 284 6.33 -0.75 2.23
C THR A 284 6.44 -0.98 3.73
N LEU A 285 6.80 -2.22 4.12
CA LEU A 285 6.94 -2.64 5.52
C LEU A 285 8.41 -2.60 5.96
N ARG A 286 8.86 -1.42 6.43
CA ARG A 286 10.19 -1.30 7.07
C ARG A 286 10.28 -0.14 8.05
N GLN A 287 11.42 -0.10 8.76
CA GLN A 287 11.81 1.02 9.59
C GLN A 287 12.07 2.30 8.76
N PRO A 288 11.99 3.48 9.39
CA PRO A 288 12.21 4.77 8.73
C PRO A 288 13.50 4.80 7.92
N TYR A 289 13.45 5.50 6.78
CA TYR A 289 14.64 5.75 6.00
C TYR A 289 15.60 6.67 6.75
N SER A 290 16.88 6.33 6.71
CA SER A 290 17.96 7.24 7.07
C SER A 290 17.97 8.46 6.13
N ALA A 291 18.61 9.55 6.54
CA ALA A 291 18.72 10.75 5.69
C ALA A 291 19.36 10.46 4.31
N PRO A 292 20.43 9.66 4.19
CA PRO A 292 20.99 9.29 2.89
C PRO A 292 20.02 8.46 2.02
N GLU A 293 19.23 7.57 2.62
CA GLU A 293 18.22 6.79 1.89
C GLU A 293 17.09 7.67 1.35
N ASN A 294 16.62 8.62 2.16
CA ASN A 294 15.65 9.62 1.73
C ASN A 294 16.19 10.46 0.57
N GLU A 295 17.44 10.92 0.66
CA GLU A 295 18.07 11.69 -0.41
C GLU A 295 18.22 10.88 -1.70
N HIS A 296 18.59 9.60 -1.58
CA HIS A 296 18.68 8.67 -2.72
C HIS A 296 17.33 8.49 -3.43
N LEU A 297 16.26 8.17 -2.68
CA LEU A 297 14.92 8.02 -3.25
C LEU A 297 14.43 9.32 -3.89
N LEU A 298 14.62 10.45 -3.21
CA LEU A 298 14.27 11.76 -3.73
C LEU A 298 15.03 12.07 -5.02
N LYS A 299 16.31 11.71 -5.09
CA LYS A 299 17.12 11.87 -6.29
C LYS A 299 16.57 10.99 -7.43
N LYS A 300 16.27 9.72 -7.19
CA LYS A 300 15.68 8.83 -8.21
C LYS A 300 14.35 9.37 -8.75
N ALA A 301 13.46 9.85 -7.88
CA ALA A 301 12.20 10.46 -8.29
C ALA A 301 12.41 11.73 -9.14
N LYS A 302 13.34 12.60 -8.74
CA LYS A 302 13.71 13.81 -9.50
C LYS A 302 14.30 13.47 -10.86
N ASP A 303 15.21 12.50 -10.92
CA ASP A 303 15.88 12.11 -12.15
C ASP A 303 14.89 11.45 -13.11
N ASN A 304 13.91 10.68 -12.61
CA ASN A 304 12.85 10.11 -13.44
C ASN A 304 12.03 11.19 -14.17
N LEU A 305 11.66 12.27 -13.47
CA LEU A 305 10.98 13.42 -14.08
C LEU A 305 11.87 14.17 -15.07
N LYS A 306 13.14 14.38 -14.75
CA LYS A 306 14.10 15.06 -15.64
C LYS A 306 14.32 14.28 -16.93
N ASN A 307 14.56 12.97 -16.83
CA ASN A 307 14.81 12.08 -17.96
C ASN A 307 13.61 12.06 -18.93
N ASN A 308 12.39 12.21 -18.40
CA ASN A 308 11.16 12.17 -19.18
C ASN A 308 10.58 13.56 -19.51
N LYS A 309 11.32 14.65 -19.23
CA LYS A 309 10.86 16.04 -19.42
C LYS A 309 10.29 16.30 -20.82
N TYR A 310 10.97 15.86 -21.87
CA TYR A 310 10.53 16.11 -23.25
C TYR A 310 9.22 15.38 -23.57
N ARG A 311 9.08 14.12 -23.13
CA ARG A 311 7.85 13.35 -23.32
C ARG A 311 6.69 13.99 -22.59
N ILE A 312 6.90 14.44 -21.35
CA ILE A 312 5.90 15.18 -20.57
C ILE A 312 5.47 16.46 -21.31
N LEU A 313 6.43 17.24 -21.80
CA LEU A 313 6.13 18.47 -22.52
C LEU A 313 5.30 18.23 -23.79
N VAL A 314 5.66 17.22 -24.59
CA VAL A 314 4.90 16.83 -25.79
C VAL A 314 3.46 16.50 -25.44
N GLN A 315 3.23 15.69 -24.40
CA GLN A 315 1.88 15.31 -24.00
C GLN A 315 1.07 16.49 -23.45
N ILE A 316 1.70 17.45 -22.77
CA ILE A 316 1.06 18.71 -22.37
C ILE A 316 0.61 19.50 -23.61
N ILE A 317 1.48 19.65 -24.61
CA ILE A 317 1.16 20.37 -25.86
C ILE A 317 -0.01 19.68 -26.58
N MET A 318 0.02 18.36 -26.70
CA MET A 318 -1.04 17.57 -27.33
C MET A 318 -2.37 17.72 -26.58
N ALA A 319 -2.36 17.67 -25.24
CA ALA A 319 -3.56 17.88 -24.43
C ALA A 319 -4.17 19.27 -24.63
N VAL A 320 -3.33 20.32 -24.70
CA VAL A 320 -3.78 21.69 -24.98
C VAL A 320 -4.42 21.79 -26.38
N GLN A 321 -3.78 21.22 -27.40
CA GLN A 321 -4.31 21.21 -28.77
C GLN A 321 -5.66 20.48 -28.83
N ARG A 322 -5.74 19.30 -28.22
CA ARG A 322 -6.97 18.51 -28.13
C ARG A 322 -8.10 19.29 -27.46
N ARG A 323 -7.82 20.01 -26.37
CA ARG A 323 -8.82 20.86 -25.68
C ARG A 323 -9.29 22.03 -26.56
N LYS A 324 -8.39 22.66 -27.32
CA LYS A 324 -8.75 23.73 -28.27
C LYS A 324 -9.70 23.22 -29.35
N ASN A 325 -9.39 22.06 -29.94
CA ASN A 325 -10.21 21.45 -30.99
C ASN A 325 -11.62 21.07 -30.50
N ARG A 326 -11.78 20.71 -29.22
CA ARG A 326 -13.13 20.48 -28.65
C ARG A 326 -13.95 21.76 -28.53
N LYS A 327 -13.31 22.87 -28.17
CA LYS A 327 -13.99 24.18 -28.04
C LYS A 327 -14.39 24.79 -29.37
N SER A 328 -13.70 24.45 -30.47
CA SER A 328 -14.04 24.92 -31.80
C SER A 328 -15.18 24.13 -32.46
N VAL A 329 -15.54 22.97 -31.93
CA VAL A 329 -16.56 22.06 -32.48
C VAL A 329 -17.87 22.09 -31.67
N ALA A 330 -17.86 22.64 -30.45
CA ALA A 330 -19.01 22.76 -29.55
C ALA A 330 -19.62 24.17 -29.61
#